data_AF-A0A1V6MZ29-F1
#
_entry.id   AF-A0A1V6MZ29-F1
#
_cell.length_a   1.000
_cell.length_b   1.000
_cell.length_c   1.000
_cell.angle_alpha   90.00
_cell.angle_beta   90.00
_cell.angle_gamma   90.00
#
_symmetry.space_group_name_H-M   'P 1'
#
loop_
_entity.id
_entity.type
_entity.pdbx_description
1 polymer ?
#
loop_
_entity_poly.entity_id
_entity_poly.type
_entity_poly.pdbx_seq_one_letter_code
_entity_poly.pdbx_strand_id
1 'polypeptide(L)'
;MSEDERRIRALITRWADAVHRGDLEAVLADHAEDLHLYHVTPPHEGLRGLAAYRALWPPFFAWQAQGALFEIDVLDVASGPEVAFAHALLRCGTPEELAERPTLRLRLTFGLRKRRGRWLITHEHHSFPHD
;
A
#
# COMPACT_ATOMS: atom_id res chain seq x y z
N MET A 1 -16.04 -15.34 1.25
CA MET A 1 -14.60 -14.98 1.22
C MET A 1 -13.77 -16.25 1.36
N SER A 2 -12.87 -16.51 0.41
CA SER A 2 -11.95 -17.66 0.41
C SER A 2 -10.89 -17.53 1.52
N GLU A 3 -10.16 -18.61 1.81
CA GLU A 3 -9.03 -18.56 2.73
C GLU A 3 -7.90 -17.66 2.21
N ASP A 4 -7.65 -17.68 0.90
CA ASP A 4 -6.65 -16.81 0.28
C ASP A 4 -7.06 -15.34 0.35
N GLU A 5 -8.34 -15.00 0.11
CA GLU A 5 -8.85 -13.64 0.29
C GLU A 5 -8.70 -13.15 1.73
N ARG A 6 -8.94 -14.00 2.73
CA ARG A 6 -8.67 -13.67 4.15
C ARG A 6 -7.21 -13.37 4.41
N ARG A 7 -6.30 -14.19 3.89
CA ARG A 7 -4.85 -14.02 4.05
C ARG A 7 -4.34 -12.74 3.39
N ILE A 8 -4.81 -12.47 2.17
CA ILE A 8 -4.46 -11.24 1.42
C ILE A 8 -5.01 -10.02 2.14
N ARG A 9 -6.26 -10.05 2.61
CA ARG A 9 -6.84 -8.96 3.41
C ARG A 9 -6.00 -8.68 4.65
N ALA A 10 -5.66 -9.73 5.42
CA ALA A 10 -4.83 -9.59 6.61
C ALA A 10 -3.43 -9.06 6.29
N LEU A 11 -2.83 -9.49 5.17
CA LEU A 11 -1.55 -8.98 4.67
C LEU A 11 -1.61 -7.48 4.40
N ILE A 12 -2.60 -7.01 3.63
CA ILE A 12 -2.74 -5.60 3.27
C ILE A 12 -3.07 -4.73 4.49
N THR A 13 -3.92 -5.20 5.41
CA THR A 13 -4.20 -4.47 6.65
C THR A 13 -2.93 -4.34 7.50
N ARG A 14 -2.16 -5.42 7.70
CA ARG A 14 -0.88 -5.34 8.43
C ARG A 14 0.11 -4.41 7.75
N TRP A 15 0.17 -4.41 6.43
CA TRP A 15 1.01 -3.50 5.66
C TRP A 15 0.62 -2.04 5.91
N ALA A 16 -0.68 -1.70 5.81
CA ALA A 16 -1.14 -0.33 6.05
C ALA A 16 -0.88 0.11 7.50
N ASP A 17 -1.09 -0.77 8.47
CA ASP A 17 -0.77 -0.51 9.88
C ASP A 17 0.74 -0.29 10.09
N ALA A 18 1.59 -1.03 9.39
CA ALA A 18 3.04 -0.85 9.43
C ALA A 18 3.45 0.49 8.82
N VAL A 19 2.85 0.87 7.68
CA VAL A 19 3.06 2.18 7.07
C VAL A 19 2.66 3.29 8.05
N HIS A 20 1.49 3.18 8.67
CA HIS A 20 0.98 4.17 9.61
C HIS A 20 1.91 4.37 10.82
N ARG A 21 2.52 3.29 11.32
CA ARG A 21 3.47 3.31 12.45
C ARG A 21 4.93 3.60 12.05
N GLY A 22 5.24 3.70 10.76
CA GLY A 22 6.62 3.87 10.29
C GLY A 22 7.52 2.63 10.48
N ASP A 23 6.94 1.44 10.50
CA ASP A 23 7.66 0.17 10.64
C ASP A 23 8.16 -0.35 9.29
N LEU A 24 9.36 0.09 8.89
CA LEU A 24 9.92 -0.23 7.58
C LEU A 24 10.08 -1.74 7.34
N GLU A 25 10.48 -2.50 8.34
CA GLU A 25 10.70 -3.94 8.16
C GLU A 25 9.37 -4.67 7.93
N ALA A 26 8.32 -4.31 8.67
CA ALA A 26 6.99 -4.86 8.45
C ALA A 26 6.38 -4.40 7.11
N VAL A 27 6.65 -3.16 6.67
CA VAL A 27 6.23 -2.65 5.36
C VAL A 27 6.80 -3.49 4.21
N LEU A 28 7.99 -4.07 4.36
CA LEU A 28 8.68 -4.80 3.28
C LEU A 28 8.47 -6.32 3.32
N ALA A 29 7.92 -6.85 4.43
CA ALA A 29 7.99 -8.28 4.77
C ALA A 29 7.28 -9.22 3.78
N ASP A 30 6.24 -8.73 3.10
CA ASP A 30 5.41 -9.50 2.19
C ASP A 30 5.46 -8.95 0.74
N HIS A 31 6.56 -8.28 0.37
CA HIS A 31 6.82 -7.83 -0.99
C HIS A 31 7.74 -8.77 -1.75
N ALA A 32 7.49 -8.88 -3.06
CA ALA A 32 8.41 -9.56 -3.95
C ALA A 32 9.66 -8.70 -4.19
N GLU A 33 10.84 -9.32 -4.30
CA GLU A 33 12.10 -8.63 -4.59
C GLU A 33 12.03 -7.83 -5.91
N ASP A 34 11.23 -8.32 -6.85
CA ASP A 34 11.02 -7.79 -8.20
C ASP A 34 9.75 -6.91 -8.32
N LEU A 35 9.22 -6.36 -7.22
CA LEU A 35 7.97 -5.56 -7.28
C LEU A 35 8.07 -4.35 -8.21
N HIS A 36 6.93 -3.92 -8.75
CA HIS A 36 6.80 -2.65 -9.44
C HIS A 36 5.82 -1.73 -8.69
N LEU A 37 6.17 -0.46 -8.51
CA LEU A 37 5.29 0.54 -7.91
C LEU A 37 5.07 1.71 -8.89
N TYR A 38 3.82 2.08 -9.11
CA TYR A 38 3.46 3.40 -9.64
C TYR A 38 2.99 4.29 -8.50
N HIS A 39 3.59 5.46 -8.35
CA HIS A 39 3.46 6.26 -7.13
C HIS A 39 3.04 7.71 -7.38
N VAL A 40 2.56 8.37 -6.33
CA VAL A 40 2.09 9.76 -6.36
C VAL A 40 3.23 10.77 -6.42
N THR A 41 4.39 10.45 -5.86
CA THR A 41 5.58 11.29 -5.91
C THR A 41 6.58 10.78 -6.96
N PRO A 42 7.48 11.65 -7.47
CA PRO A 42 8.53 11.25 -8.41
C PRO A 42 9.39 10.08 -7.89
N PRO A 43 9.90 9.21 -8.77
CA PRO A 43 9.79 9.27 -10.23
C PRO A 43 8.44 8.75 -10.77
N HIS A 44 7.83 9.50 -11.70
CA HIS A 44 6.52 9.17 -12.28
C HIS A 44 6.56 7.99 -13.28
N GLU A 45 7.74 7.56 -13.71
CA GLU A 45 7.94 6.36 -14.54
C GLU A 45 7.75 5.06 -13.74
N GLY A 46 7.63 5.17 -12.42
CA GLY A 46 7.51 4.05 -11.49
C GLY A 46 8.85 3.62 -10.90
N LEU A 47 8.74 2.82 -9.84
CA LEU A 47 9.87 2.22 -9.12
C LEU A 47 9.89 0.72 -9.37
N ARG A 48 11.09 0.15 -9.45
CA ARG A 48 11.30 -1.29 -9.68
C ARG A 48 12.24 -1.86 -8.63
N GLY A 49 11.81 -2.96 -8.03
CA GLY A 49 12.56 -3.72 -7.06
C GLY A 49 12.44 -3.21 -5.62
N LEU A 50 12.64 -4.13 -4.67
CA LEU A 50 12.46 -3.89 -3.24
C LEU A 50 13.41 -2.82 -2.68
N ALA A 51 14.62 -2.69 -3.24
CA ALA A 51 15.57 -1.66 -2.82
C ALA A 51 15.06 -0.24 -3.14
N ALA A 52 14.51 -0.03 -4.34
CA ALA A 52 13.95 1.25 -4.75
C ALA A 52 12.68 1.58 -3.94
N TYR A 53 11.83 0.58 -3.70
CA TYR A 53 10.66 0.71 -2.83
C TYR A 53 11.04 1.07 -1.38
N ARG A 54 12.05 0.40 -0.80
CA ARG A 54 12.57 0.71 0.55
C ARG A 54 13.02 2.17 0.66
N ALA A 55 13.68 2.71 -0.36
CA ALA A 55 14.21 4.07 -0.35
C ALA A 55 13.12 5.16 -0.41
N LEU A 56 11.90 4.83 -0.82
CA LEU A 56 10.77 5.76 -0.89
C LEU A 56 10.20 6.11 0.49
N TRP A 57 10.26 5.18 1.44
CA TRP A 57 9.53 5.27 2.70
C TRP A 57 10.07 6.28 3.72
N PRO A 58 11.40 6.51 3.90
CA PRO A 58 11.88 7.39 4.96
C PRO A 58 11.35 8.82 4.90
N PRO A 59 11.30 9.51 3.74
CA PRO A 59 10.65 10.83 3.66
C PRO A 59 9.17 10.80 4.03
N PHE A 60 8.45 9.76 3.59
CA PHE A 60 7.05 9.58 3.95
C PHE A 60 6.86 9.38 5.46
N PHE A 61 7.71 8.59 6.12
CA PHE A 61 7.65 8.38 7.57
C PHE A 61 7.97 9.64 8.36
N ALA A 62 8.88 10.50 7.88
CA ALA A 62 9.14 11.80 8.50
C ALA A 62 7.93 12.73 8.42
N TRP A 63 7.17 12.68 7.33
CA TRP A 63 5.89 13.38 7.20
C TRP A 63 4.79 12.74 8.07
N GLN A 64 4.67 11.41 8.06
CA GLN A 64 3.72 10.62 8.85
C GLN A 64 3.86 10.89 10.36
N ALA A 65 5.10 11.04 10.85
CA ALA A 65 5.40 11.34 12.25
C ALA A 65 4.89 12.72 12.73
N GLN A 66 4.45 13.60 11.82
CA GLN A 66 3.81 14.88 12.16
C GLN A 66 2.34 14.72 12.57
N GLY A 67 1.84 13.47 12.63
CA GLY A 67 0.46 13.16 13.03
C GLY A 67 -0.47 12.85 11.86
N ALA A 68 0.08 12.57 10.67
CA ALA A 68 -0.74 12.21 9.52
C ALA A 68 -1.43 10.86 9.71
N LEU A 69 -2.56 10.66 9.04
CA LEU A 69 -3.25 9.37 8.97
C LEU A 69 -2.80 8.57 7.76
N PHE A 70 -2.84 7.25 7.89
CA PHE A 70 -2.71 6.30 6.79
C PHE A 70 -3.60 5.08 7.12
N GLU A 71 -4.90 5.23 6.90
CA GLU A 71 -5.91 4.27 7.37
C GLU A 71 -6.76 3.77 6.21
N ILE A 72 -6.98 2.45 6.16
CA ILE A 72 -7.88 1.82 5.19
C ILE A 72 -9.33 2.13 5.56
N ASP A 73 -10.04 2.77 4.62
CA ASP A 73 -11.49 3.02 4.67
C ASP A 73 -12.24 1.84 4.04
N VAL A 74 -11.82 1.43 2.85
CA VAL A 74 -12.38 0.31 2.09
C VAL A 74 -11.27 -0.56 1.57
N LEU A 75 -11.46 -1.88 1.60
CA LEU A 75 -10.57 -2.86 0.99
C LEU A 75 -11.39 -4.00 0.39
N ASP A 76 -11.21 -4.23 -0.90
CA ASP A 76 -11.78 -5.35 -1.64
C ASP A 76 -10.66 -6.23 -2.19
N VAL A 77 -10.91 -7.54 -2.22
CA VAL A 77 -9.94 -8.56 -2.60
C VAL A 77 -10.63 -9.58 -3.48
N ALA A 78 -10.01 -9.93 -4.60
CA ALA A 78 -10.38 -11.07 -5.42
C ALA A 78 -9.15 -11.94 -5.68
N SER A 79 -9.27 -13.25 -5.41
CA SER A 79 -8.16 -14.19 -5.55
C SER A 79 -8.49 -15.37 -6.46
N GLY A 80 -7.58 -15.71 -7.36
CA GLY A 80 -7.46 -17.05 -7.91
C GLY A 80 -6.47 -17.91 -7.11
N PRO A 81 -6.11 -19.11 -7.60
CA PRO A 81 -5.20 -20.01 -6.89
C PRO A 81 -3.77 -19.44 -6.73
N GLU A 82 -3.27 -18.75 -7.75
CA GLU A 82 -1.86 -18.31 -7.83
C GLU A 82 -1.69 -16.79 -7.95
N VAL A 83 -2.74 -16.07 -8.37
CA VAL A 83 -2.73 -14.62 -8.57
C VAL A 83 -3.95 -14.00 -7.92
N ALA A 84 -3.81 -12.78 -7.44
CA ALA A 84 -4.90 -12.01 -6.86
C ALA A 84 -4.71 -10.53 -7.16
N PHE A 85 -5.81 -9.78 -7.07
CA PHE A 85 -5.78 -8.33 -7.03
C PHE A 85 -6.60 -7.83 -5.85
N ALA A 86 -6.20 -6.68 -5.33
CA ALA A 86 -6.96 -5.97 -4.32
C ALA A 86 -6.95 -4.48 -4.63
N HIS A 87 -7.95 -3.76 -4.16
CA HIS A 87 -7.97 -2.30 -4.23
C HIS A 87 -8.52 -1.72 -2.94
N ALA A 88 -8.02 -0.55 -2.58
CA ALA A 88 -8.35 0.12 -1.33
C ALA A 88 -8.53 1.63 -1.50
N LEU A 89 -9.41 2.18 -0.68
CA LEU A 89 -9.48 3.62 -0.41
C LEU A 89 -8.92 3.87 0.98
N LEU A 90 -8.00 4.83 1.08
CA LEU A 90 -7.37 5.21 2.32
C LEU A 90 -7.61 6.68 2.65
N ARG A 91 -7.73 6.97 3.94
CA ARG A 91 -7.54 8.31 4.48
C ARG A 91 -6.05 8.51 4.70
N CYS A 92 -5.47 9.42 3.93
CA CYS A 92 -4.05 9.74 3.96
C CYS A 92 -3.88 11.26 3.96
N GLY A 93 -3.32 11.82 5.03
CA GLY A 93 -3.14 13.27 5.18
C GLY A 93 -2.92 13.70 6.62
N THR A 94 -2.39 14.90 6.83
CA THR A 94 -2.36 15.53 8.16
C THR A 94 -3.79 15.88 8.64
N PRO A 95 -4.00 16.12 9.95
CA PRO A 95 -5.29 16.57 10.45
C PRO A 95 -5.80 17.82 9.72
N GLU A 96 -4.92 18.77 9.39
CA GLU A 96 -5.23 19.99 8.66
C GLU A 96 -5.65 19.69 7.22
N GLU A 97 -4.89 18.87 6.49
CA GLU A 97 -5.20 18.49 5.10
C GLU A 97 -6.53 17.75 4.99
N LEU A 98 -6.83 16.87 5.96
CA LEU A 98 -8.08 16.12 6.01
C LEU A 98 -9.27 16.96 6.47
N ALA A 99 -9.04 18.03 7.24
CA ALA A 99 -10.07 19.01 7.56
C ALA A 99 -10.41 19.89 6.34
N GLU A 100 -9.39 20.28 5.56
CA GLU A 100 -9.57 21.06 4.33
C GLU A 100 -10.23 20.25 3.21
N ARG A 101 -9.85 18.97 3.06
CA ARG A 101 -10.34 18.09 1.99
C ARG A 101 -10.84 16.75 2.54
N PRO A 102 -12.01 16.71 3.20
CA PRO A 102 -12.51 15.51 3.91
C PRO A 102 -12.83 14.33 2.99
N THR A 103 -13.06 14.58 1.71
CA THR A 103 -13.35 13.57 0.69
C THR A 103 -12.10 13.07 -0.05
N LEU A 104 -10.92 13.67 0.18
CA LEU A 104 -9.69 13.22 -0.44
C LEU A 104 -9.39 11.78 0.00
N ARG A 105 -9.12 10.91 -0.98
CA ARG A 105 -8.78 9.51 -0.74
C ARG A 105 -7.54 9.15 -1.53
N LEU A 106 -6.59 8.50 -0.85
CA LEU A 106 -5.54 7.76 -1.51
C LEU A 106 -6.16 6.46 -2.05
N ARG A 107 -5.96 6.19 -3.33
CA ARG A 107 -6.49 5.01 -4.03
C ARG A 107 -5.33 4.07 -4.30
N LEU A 108 -5.44 2.85 -3.80
CA LEU A 108 -4.41 1.82 -3.93
C LEU A 108 -4.93 0.64 -4.74
N THR A 109 -4.08 0.11 -5.62
CA THR A 109 -4.28 -1.18 -6.27
C THR A 109 -3.07 -2.06 -6.00
N PHE A 110 -3.31 -3.32 -5.63
CA PHE A 110 -2.29 -4.32 -5.36
C PHE A 110 -2.43 -5.47 -6.35
N GLY A 111 -1.34 -5.83 -7.01
CA GLY A 111 -1.19 -7.10 -7.71
C GLY A 111 -0.39 -8.06 -6.84
N LEU A 112 -0.94 -9.25 -6.57
CA LEU A 112 -0.30 -10.25 -5.71
C LEU A 112 -0.11 -11.58 -6.44
N ARG A 113 0.97 -12.27 -6.07
CA ARG A 113 1.27 -13.62 -6.56
C ARG A 113 1.61 -14.55 -5.40
N LYS A 114 1.09 -15.77 -5.47
CA LYS A 114 1.46 -16.84 -4.54
C LYS A 114 2.80 -17.42 -4.98
N ARG A 115 3.78 -17.46 -4.08
CA ARG A 115 5.08 -18.11 -4.29
C ARG A 115 5.33 -19.05 -3.12
N ARG A 116 5.47 -20.35 -3.39
CA ARG A 116 5.72 -21.39 -2.37
C ARG A 116 4.73 -21.32 -1.20
N GLY A 117 3.44 -21.13 -1.51
CA GLY A 117 2.36 -21.08 -0.51
C GLY A 117 2.20 -19.75 0.24
N ARG A 118 3.08 -18.76 0.02
CA ARG A 118 2.97 -17.39 0.58
C ARG A 118 2.49 -16.40 -0.48
N TRP A 119 1.60 -15.50 -0.10
CA TRP A 119 1.21 -14.37 -0.94
C TRP A 119 2.26 -13.26 -0.81
N LEU A 120 2.64 -12.69 -1.95
CA LEU A 120 3.55 -11.55 -2.02
C LEU A 120 2.94 -10.46 -2.90
N ILE A 121 3.10 -9.21 -2.50
CA ILE A 121 2.79 -8.04 -3.33
C ILE A 121 3.86 -7.94 -4.41
N THR A 122 3.43 -8.03 -5.68
CA THR A 122 4.28 -7.89 -6.86
C THR A 122 4.07 -6.57 -7.60
N HIS A 123 2.94 -5.91 -7.36
CA HIS A 123 2.65 -4.60 -7.93
C HIS A 123 1.85 -3.74 -6.96
N GLU A 124 2.18 -2.45 -6.91
CA GLU A 124 1.40 -1.41 -6.25
C GLU A 124 1.14 -0.26 -7.22
N HIS A 125 -0.04 0.33 -7.13
CA HIS A 125 -0.38 1.60 -7.78
C HIS A 125 -1.00 2.53 -6.75
N HIS A 126 -0.39 3.68 -6.52
CA HIS A 126 -0.84 4.70 -5.57
C HIS A 126 -1.24 5.95 -6.33
N SER A 127 -2.42 6.49 -6.04
CA SER A 127 -2.89 7.71 -6.71
C SER A 127 -3.85 8.51 -5.84
N PHE A 128 -3.77 9.83 -5.93
CA PHE A 128 -4.86 10.71 -5.50
C PHE A 128 -5.69 11.11 -6.73
N PRO A 129 -7.00 11.36 -6.58
CA PRO A 129 -7.74 12.06 -7.61
C PRO A 129 -7.20 13.48 -7.77
N HIS A 130 -7.24 13.99 -9.00
CA HIS A 130 -7.16 15.43 -9.27
C HIS A 130 -8.58 15.94 -9.46
N ASP A 131 -8.83 17.18 -9.07
CA ASP A 131 -10.08 17.89 -9.33
C ASP A 131 -10.25 18.20 -10.83
#